data_AF-A0A965RE22-F1
#
_entry.id   AF-A0A965RE22-F1
#
_cell.length_a   1.000
_cell.length_b   1.000
_cell.length_c   1.000
_cell.angle_alpha   90.00
_cell.angle_beta   90.00
_cell.angle_gamma   90.00
#
_symmetry.space_group_name_H-M   'P 1'
#
loop_
_entity.id
_entity.type
_entity.pdbx_description
1 polymer ?
#
loop_
_entity_poly.entity_id
_entity_poly.type
_entity_poly.pdbx_seq_one_letter_code
_entity_poly.pdbx_strand_id
1 'polypeptide(L)'
;MRQRKQHGFTLIELMVVIAIIGILASLAVPAYQDYSVRARVSEGLTLAGTAKAQVQDVFNSGSFAAAGYANSYQSPAATANIKSISIEASTGVISITTQKNAGDGVLLLVPYTGQATAASALPDATAEFTVPDQSVVAWRCLDASPSTSHH
;
A
#
# COMPACT_ATOMS: atom_id res chain seq x y z
N MET A 1 -57.10 -4.51 -37.37
CA MET A 1 -56.08 -4.48 -36.29
C MET A 1 -54.80 -5.11 -36.83
N ARG A 2 -53.69 -4.36 -36.90
CA ARG A 2 -52.42 -4.83 -37.47
C ARG A 2 -51.69 -5.64 -36.38
N GLN A 3 -51.74 -6.97 -36.45
CA GLN A 3 -51.00 -7.82 -35.50
C GLN A 3 -49.50 -7.60 -35.70
N ARG A 4 -48.85 -6.98 -34.71
CA ARG A 4 -47.39 -6.93 -34.63
C ARG A 4 -46.93 -8.35 -34.27
N LYS A 5 -46.23 -9.03 -35.18
CA LYS A 5 -45.57 -10.30 -34.89
C LYS A 5 -44.56 -10.06 -33.75
N GLN A 6 -44.83 -10.56 -32.55
CA GLN A 6 -43.86 -10.57 -31.47
C GLN A 6 -42.71 -11.49 -31.88
N HIS A 7 -41.54 -10.91 -32.14
CA HIS A 7 -40.31 -11.66 -32.36
C HIS A 7 -39.72 -11.92 -30.98
N GLY A 8 -39.95 -13.11 -30.45
CA GLY A 8 -39.34 -13.57 -29.20
C GLY A 8 -37.89 -14.00 -29.43
N PHE A 9 -37.06 -13.82 -28.40
CA PHE A 9 -35.69 -14.33 -28.37
C PHE A 9 -35.72 -15.86 -28.31
N THR A 10 -34.88 -16.53 -29.09
CA THR A 10 -34.82 -17.99 -29.06
C THR A 10 -34.02 -18.47 -27.85
N LEU A 11 -34.35 -19.67 -27.34
CA LEU A 11 -33.59 -20.28 -26.24
C LEU A 11 -32.11 -20.47 -26.61
N ILE A 12 -31.82 -20.77 -27.87
CA ILE A 12 -30.47 -20.96 -28.35
C ILE A 12 -29.67 -19.65 -28.38
N GLU A 13 -30.30 -18.53 -28.78
CA GLU A 13 -29.66 -17.20 -28.70
C GLU A 13 -29.35 -16.85 -27.24
N LEU A 14 -30.27 -17.13 -26.31
CA LEU A 14 -30.04 -16.86 -24.88
C LEU A 14 -28.87 -17.69 -24.33
N MET A 15 -28.79 -18.97 -24.69
CA MET A 15 -27.71 -19.87 -24.24
C MET A 15 -26.33 -19.41 -24.71
N VAL A 16 -26.21 -18.98 -25.96
CA VAL A 16 -24.93 -18.46 -26.50
C VAL A 16 -24.53 -17.16 -25.79
N VAL A 17 -25.48 -16.26 -25.51
CA VAL A 17 -25.20 -15.02 -24.77
C VAL A 17 -24.69 -15.32 -23.36
N ILE A 18 -25.33 -16.26 -22.64
CA ILE A 18 -24.88 -16.65 -21.29
C ILE A 18 -23.48 -17.27 -21.34
N ALA A 19 -23.19 -18.11 -22.34
CA ALA A 19 -21.86 -18.70 -22.50
C ALA A 19 -20.76 -17.63 -22.67
N ILE A 20 -21.01 -16.61 -23.50
CA ILE A 20 -20.06 -15.51 -23.71
C ILE A 20 -19.92 -14.67 -22.43
N ILE A 21 -21.02 -14.33 -21.75
CA ILE A 21 -20.99 -13.59 -20.48
C ILE A 21 -20.20 -14.37 -19.42
N GLY A 22 -20.36 -15.69 -19.35
CA GLY A 22 -19.61 -16.55 -18.43
C GLY A 22 -18.10 -16.46 -18.64
N ILE A 23 -17.65 -16.51 -19.90
CA ILE A 23 -16.23 -16.35 -20.24
C ILE A 23 -15.73 -14.95 -19.86
N LEU A 24 -16.46 -13.89 -20.24
CA LEU A 24 -16.07 -12.52 -19.93
C LEU A 24 -16.03 -12.25 -18.43
N ALA A 25 -17.01 -12.76 -17.67
CA ALA A 25 -17.09 -12.60 -16.22
C ALA A 25 -15.91 -13.28 -15.51
N SER A 26 -15.45 -14.43 -16.01
CA SER A 26 -14.30 -15.14 -15.43
C SER A 26 -13.00 -14.33 -15.47
N LEU A 27 -12.84 -13.44 -16.46
CA LEU A 27 -11.69 -12.53 -16.57
C LEU A 27 -11.94 -11.20 -15.86
N ALA A 28 -13.17 -10.66 -15.98
CA ALA A 28 -13.51 -9.34 -15.46
C ALA A 28 -13.59 -9.30 -13.92
N VAL A 29 -14.11 -10.36 -13.28
CA VAL A 29 -14.29 -10.37 -11.82
C VAL A 29 -12.94 -10.35 -11.07
N PRO A 30 -11.96 -11.22 -11.37
CA PRO A 30 -10.65 -11.15 -10.73
C PRO A 30 -9.95 -9.80 -10.97
N ALA A 31 -9.99 -9.29 -12.21
CA ALA A 31 -9.36 -8.01 -12.54
C ALA A 31 -9.99 -6.82 -11.79
N TYR A 32 -11.31 -6.81 -11.63
CA TYR A 32 -12.00 -5.76 -10.87
C TYR A 32 -11.68 -5.82 -9.37
N GLN A 33 -11.57 -7.04 -8.82
CA GLN A 33 -11.18 -7.24 -7.42
C GLN A 33 -9.77 -6.69 -7.17
N ASP A 34 -8.81 -7.00 -8.03
CA ASP A 34 -7.43 -6.48 -7.94
C ASP A 34 -7.37 -4.95 -8.02
N TYR A 35 -8.13 -4.35 -8.95
CA TYR A 35 -8.21 -2.90 -9.07
C TYR A 35 -8.77 -2.27 -7.80
N SER A 36 -9.84 -2.83 -7.25
CA SER A 36 -10.46 -2.33 -6.02
C SER A 36 -9.54 -2.44 -4.80
N VAL A 37 -8.74 -3.51 -4.72
CA VAL A 37 -7.75 -3.69 -3.66
C VAL A 37 -6.63 -2.66 -3.79
N ARG A 38 -6.07 -2.46 -4.98
CA ARG A 38 -5.03 -1.44 -5.21
C ARG A 38 -5.51 -0.02 -4.88
N ALA A 39 -6.75 0.30 -5.23
CA ALA A 39 -7.37 1.58 -4.89
C ALA A 39 -7.55 1.77 -3.36
N ARG A 40 -7.75 0.69 -2.61
CA ARG A 40 -7.82 0.75 -1.14
C ARG A 40 -6.44 0.85 -0.49
N VAL A 41 -5.41 0.24 -1.08
CA VAL A 41 -4.02 0.35 -0.60
C VAL A 41 -3.47 1.78 -0.73
N SER A 42 -3.88 2.53 -1.76
CA SER A 42 -3.43 3.91 -1.96
C SER A 42 -3.92 4.88 -0.87
N GLU A 43 -5.02 4.56 -0.18
CA GLU A 43 -5.45 5.26 1.04
C GLU A 43 -4.35 5.21 2.11
N GLY A 44 -3.74 4.03 2.32
CA GLY A 44 -2.66 3.84 3.27
C GLY A 44 -1.43 4.69 2.94
N LEU A 45 -1.11 4.86 1.66
CA LEU A 45 -0.01 5.73 1.23
C LEU A 45 -0.30 7.21 1.55
N THR A 46 -1.56 7.62 1.49
CA THR A 46 -2.00 8.98 1.84
C THR A 46 -1.90 9.19 3.36
N LEU A 47 -2.41 8.24 4.14
CA LEU A 47 -2.33 8.27 5.61
C LEU A 47 -0.89 8.20 6.13
N ALA A 48 0.01 7.52 5.41
CA ALA A 48 1.43 7.48 5.73
C ALA A 48 2.15 8.83 5.56
N GLY A 49 1.49 9.86 5.02
CA GLY A 49 2.06 11.21 4.92
C GLY A 49 2.53 11.78 6.26
N THR A 50 1.78 11.55 7.34
CA THR A 50 2.18 12.01 8.69
C THR A 50 3.41 11.26 9.20
N ALA A 51 3.52 9.95 8.90
CA ALA A 51 4.69 9.16 9.23
C ALA A 51 5.93 9.60 8.45
N LYS A 52 5.78 9.92 7.16
CA LYS A 52 6.87 10.47 6.34
C LYS A 52 7.38 11.80 6.88
N ALA A 53 6.46 12.70 7.24
CA ALA A 53 6.80 13.99 7.82
C ALA A 53 7.55 13.83 9.15
N GLN A 54 7.12 12.90 10.01
CA GLN A 54 7.81 12.59 11.25
C GLN A 54 9.25 12.11 11.02
N VAL A 55 9.44 11.15 10.11
CA VAL A 55 10.78 10.63 9.78
C VAL A 55 11.68 11.75 9.25
N GLN A 56 11.13 12.63 8.41
CA GLN A 56 11.86 13.79 7.89
C GLN A 56 12.22 14.80 8.98
N ASP A 57 11.33 15.07 9.94
CA ASP A 57 11.57 16.01 11.03
C ASP A 57 12.69 15.51 11.96
N VAL A 58 12.64 14.25 12.37
CA VAL A 58 13.68 13.61 13.20
C VAL A 58 15.02 13.60 12.46
N PHE A 59 15.03 13.27 11.17
CA PHE A 59 16.24 13.28 10.35
C PHE A 59 16.84 14.69 10.23
N ASN A 60 16.04 15.70 9.91
CA ASN A 60 16.51 17.07 9.67
C ASN A 60 16.95 17.78 10.95
N SER A 61 16.32 17.46 12.08
CA SER A 61 16.67 18.03 13.39
C SER A 61 17.92 17.38 14.00
N GLY A 62 18.38 16.24 13.49
CA GLY A 62 19.44 15.45 14.13
C GLY A 62 19.02 14.93 15.51
N SER A 63 17.72 14.86 15.77
CA SER A 63 17.18 14.46 17.07
C SER A 63 17.27 12.94 17.23
N PHE A 64 17.72 12.49 18.39
CA PHE A 64 17.77 11.08 18.73
C PHE A 64 17.04 10.83 20.05
N ALA A 65 16.37 9.67 20.13
CA ALA A 65 15.62 9.26 21.31
C ALA A 65 15.49 7.73 21.31
N ALA A 66 15.12 7.12 22.44
CA ALA A 66 14.87 5.67 22.48
C ALA A 66 13.80 5.21 21.48
N ALA A 67 12.83 6.08 21.16
CA ALA A 67 11.81 5.84 20.14
C ALA A 67 12.25 6.24 18.71
N GLY A 68 13.45 6.81 18.55
CA GLY A 68 14.06 7.23 17.30
C GLY A 68 13.10 7.97 16.36
N TYR A 69 12.97 7.49 15.12
CA TYR A 69 12.07 8.07 14.12
C TYR A 69 10.57 7.97 14.48
N ALA A 70 10.19 7.12 15.44
CA ALA A 70 8.84 7.02 15.96
C ALA A 70 8.60 7.93 17.17
N ASN A 71 9.55 8.77 17.55
CA ASN A 71 9.44 9.59 18.76
C ASN A 71 8.22 10.52 18.70
N SER A 72 7.33 10.42 19.68
CA SER A 72 6.05 11.15 19.75
C SER A 72 5.09 10.90 18.57
N TYR A 73 5.41 9.98 17.65
CA TYR A 73 4.53 9.62 16.54
C TYR A 73 3.24 8.99 17.06
N GLN A 74 2.11 9.46 16.54
CA GLN A 74 0.80 8.84 16.77
C GLN A 74 0.30 8.26 15.46
N SER A 75 0.11 6.93 15.44
CA SER A 75 -0.52 6.28 14.29
C SER A 75 -1.91 6.87 14.07
N PRO A 76 -2.31 7.14 12.81
CA PRO A 76 -3.70 7.38 12.47
C PRO A 76 -4.60 6.26 13.00
N ALA A 77 -5.85 6.62 13.30
CA ALA A 77 -6.86 5.64 13.64
C ALA A 77 -7.07 4.66 12.47
N ALA A 78 -7.34 3.40 12.81
CA ALA A 78 -7.66 2.39 11.81
C ALA A 78 -8.88 2.82 10.99
N THR A 79 -8.82 2.60 9.68
CA THR A 79 -9.94 2.83 8.76
C THR A 79 -10.58 1.50 8.38
N ALA A 80 -11.52 1.50 7.44
CA ALA A 80 -11.98 0.23 6.88
C ALA A 80 -10.82 -0.50 6.19
N ASN A 81 -9.93 0.20 5.50
CA ASN A 81 -8.92 -0.39 4.61
C ASN A 81 -7.55 -0.56 5.27
N ILE A 82 -7.23 0.26 6.26
CA ILE A 82 -5.91 0.31 6.91
C ILE A 82 -6.04 -0.07 8.38
N LYS A 83 -5.23 -1.03 8.81
CA LYS A 83 -5.21 -1.54 10.19
C LYS A 83 -4.32 -0.67 11.08
N SER A 84 -3.12 -0.36 10.61
CA SER A 84 -2.15 0.44 11.36
C SER A 84 -1.06 0.99 10.45
N ILE A 85 -0.42 2.06 10.92
CA ILE A 85 0.81 2.60 10.33
C ILE A 85 1.82 2.72 11.47
N SER A 86 3.01 2.16 11.28
CA SER A 86 4.08 2.18 12.28
C SER A 86 5.38 2.62 11.65
N ILE A 87 6.25 3.21 12.46
CA ILE A 87 7.60 3.64 12.06
C ILE A 87 8.57 2.78 12.85
N GLU A 88 9.51 2.14 12.17
CA GLU A 88 10.61 1.46 12.83
C GLU A 88 11.58 2.53 13.39
N ALA A 89 11.90 2.40 14.68
CA ALA A 89 12.55 3.47 15.45
C ALA A 89 13.96 3.79 14.96
N SER A 90 14.76 2.80 14.58
CA SER A 90 16.17 3.00 14.22
C SER A 90 16.35 3.48 12.78
N THR A 91 15.55 2.98 11.85
CA THR A 91 15.74 3.09 10.40
C THR A 91 14.71 3.98 9.71
N GLY A 92 13.60 4.32 10.38
CA GLY A 92 12.53 5.15 9.83
C GLY A 92 11.66 4.42 8.80
N VAL A 93 11.80 3.09 8.66
CA VAL A 93 10.96 2.30 7.75
C VAL A 93 9.51 2.36 8.22
N ILE A 94 8.62 2.79 7.33
CA ILE A 94 7.19 2.88 7.63
C ILE A 94 6.50 1.60 7.17
N SER A 95 5.80 0.92 8.07
CA SER A 95 4.98 -0.26 7.76
C SER A 95 3.51 0.12 7.77
N ILE A 96 2.85 -0.01 6.62
CA ILE A 96 1.41 0.16 6.45
C ILE A 96 0.77 -1.22 6.42
N THR A 97 0.01 -1.57 7.46
CA THR A 97 -0.72 -2.84 7.51
C THR A 97 -2.14 -2.62 7.00
N THR A 98 -2.53 -3.36 5.96
CA THR A 98 -3.86 -3.26 5.36
C THR A 98 -4.82 -4.25 6.01
N GLN A 99 -6.12 -4.01 5.87
CA GLN A 99 -7.16 -4.93 6.29
C GLN A 99 -7.54 -5.88 5.14
N LYS A 100 -8.39 -6.88 5.43
CA LYS A 100 -8.83 -7.90 4.47
C LYS A 100 -9.48 -7.36 3.20
N ASN A 101 -10.21 -6.25 3.31
CA ASN A 101 -10.78 -5.55 2.15
C ASN A 101 -9.72 -4.90 1.25
N ALA A 102 -8.53 -4.63 1.78
CA ALA A 102 -7.37 -4.10 1.06
C ALA A 102 -6.26 -5.16 0.88
N GLY A 103 -6.63 -6.45 0.89
CA GLY A 103 -5.72 -7.54 0.57
C GLY A 103 -4.96 -8.16 1.75
N ASP A 104 -5.16 -7.68 2.99
CA ASP A 104 -4.53 -8.21 4.22
C ASP A 104 -2.99 -8.29 4.15
N GLY A 105 -2.38 -7.28 3.52
CA GLY A 105 -0.95 -7.21 3.25
C GLY A 105 -0.25 -6.12 4.07
N VAL A 106 1.08 -6.07 3.92
CA VAL A 106 1.90 -5.00 4.51
C VAL A 106 2.72 -4.33 3.40
N LEU A 107 2.65 -3.00 3.37
CA LEU A 107 3.45 -2.16 2.48
C LEU A 107 4.55 -1.47 3.27
N LEU A 108 5.79 -1.57 2.80
CA LEU A 108 6.95 -0.95 3.42
C LEU A 108 7.35 0.30 2.63
N LEU A 109 7.47 1.42 3.33
CA LEU A 109 8.09 2.63 2.79
C LEU A 109 9.47 2.75 3.43
N VAL A 110 10.48 2.45 2.64
CA VAL A 110 11.88 2.49 3.02
C VAL A 110 12.46 3.87 2.73
N PRO A 111 12.93 4.61 3.74
CA PRO A 111 13.61 5.87 3.51
C PRO A 111 15.08 5.65 3.13
N TYR A 112 15.61 6.53 2.31
CA TYR A 112 17.03 6.55 1.95
C TYR A 112 17.50 7.98 1.61
N THR A 113 18.80 8.22 1.75
CA THR A 113 19.49 9.42 1.27
C THR A 113 20.46 9.05 0.15
N GLY A 114 20.68 9.94 -0.82
CA GLY A 114 21.57 9.67 -1.95
C GLY A 114 21.11 8.48 -2.82
N GLN A 115 22.01 7.53 -3.10
CA GLN A 115 21.70 6.32 -3.86
C GLN A 115 21.12 5.22 -2.97
N ALA A 116 20.07 4.53 -3.47
CA ALA A 116 19.33 3.52 -2.72
C ALA A 116 20.05 2.15 -2.64
N THR A 117 21.23 2.09 -2.01
CA THR A 117 22.08 0.90 -1.93
C THR A 117 21.73 -0.08 -0.80
N ALA A 118 20.80 0.27 0.12
CA ALA A 118 20.39 -0.57 1.26
C ALA A 118 18.86 -0.57 1.50
N ALA A 119 18.40 -1.48 2.38
CA ALA A 119 16.99 -1.63 2.78
C ALA A 119 16.48 -0.54 3.74
N SER A 120 17.38 0.28 4.31
CA SER A 120 17.17 1.65 4.78
C SER A 120 18.53 2.33 4.73
N ALA A 121 18.59 3.58 4.24
CA ALA A 121 19.85 4.34 4.17
C ALA A 121 19.82 5.59 5.07
N LEU A 122 18.97 5.57 6.10
CA LEU A 122 18.98 6.57 7.17
C LEU A 122 19.95 6.16 8.30
N PRO A 123 20.53 7.13 9.03
CA PRO A 123 21.29 6.85 10.26
C PRO A 123 20.37 6.35 11.38
N ASP A 124 20.93 5.59 12.32
CA ASP A 124 20.22 5.08 13.49
C ASP A 124 19.80 6.21 14.43
N ALA A 125 18.51 6.52 14.47
CA ALA A 125 17.97 7.58 15.33
C ALA A 125 17.74 7.16 16.80
N THR A 126 18.01 5.89 17.15
CA THR A 126 17.99 5.45 18.55
C THR A 126 19.28 5.78 19.31
N ALA A 127 20.30 6.20 18.58
CA ALA A 127 21.57 6.71 19.11
C ALA A 127 21.89 8.08 18.49
N GLU A 128 22.88 8.76 19.06
CA GLU A 128 23.35 10.04 18.51
C GLU A 128 23.86 9.86 17.07
N PHE A 129 23.41 10.72 16.17
CA PHE A 129 23.85 10.74 14.78
C PHE A 129 24.04 12.17 14.28
N THR A 130 24.90 12.34 13.29
CA THR A 130 25.07 13.61 12.58
C THR A 130 24.29 13.57 11.28
N VAL A 131 23.53 14.63 10.98
CA VAL A 131 22.77 14.75 9.73
C VAL A 131 23.75 14.72 8.54
N PRO A 132 23.65 13.75 7.61
CA PRO A 132 24.46 13.72 6.40
C PRO A 132 24.17 14.91 5.47
N ASP A 133 25.17 15.37 4.71
CA ASP A 133 25.09 16.50 3.75
C ASP A 133 24.06 16.29 2.60
N GLN A 134 23.50 15.08 2.50
CA GLN A 134 22.44 14.75 1.54
C GLN A 134 21.07 15.13 2.11
N SER A 135 20.60 16.30 1.67
CA SER A 135 19.50 17.08 2.25
C SER A 135 18.07 16.64 1.91
N VAL A 136 17.87 15.48 1.25
CA VAL A 136 16.53 14.99 0.89
C VAL A 136 16.35 13.51 1.21
N VAL A 137 15.41 13.21 2.11
CA VAL A 137 14.92 11.85 2.34
C VAL A 137 14.01 11.43 1.18
N ALA A 138 14.42 10.41 0.45
CA ALA A 138 13.64 9.78 -0.61
C ALA A 138 13.04 8.45 -0.12
N TRP A 139 12.03 7.94 -0.83
CA TRP A 139 11.23 6.79 -0.39
C TRP A 139 11.14 5.70 -1.46
N ARG A 140 11.40 4.46 -1.06
CA ARG A 140 11.12 3.26 -1.87
C ARG A 140 9.94 2.53 -1.29
N CYS A 141 9.01 2.16 -2.16
CA CYS A 141 7.87 1.34 -1.81
C CYS A 141 8.24 -0.12 -2.09
N LEU A 142 8.17 -0.99 -1.08
CA LEU A 142 8.38 -2.42 -1.19
C LEU A 142 7.15 -3.14 -0.63
N ASP A 143 6.82 -4.29 -1.20
CA ASP A 143 5.97 -5.25 -0.54
C ASP A 143 6.72 -5.87 0.65
N ALA A 144 6.07 -5.96 1.81
CA ALA A 144 6.55 -6.87 2.85
C ALA A 144 6.21 -8.30 2.41
N SER A 145 6.95 -8.82 1.43
CA SER A 145 6.95 -10.26 1.22
C SER A 145 7.45 -10.89 2.53
N PRO A 146 6.71 -11.82 3.16
CA PRO A 146 7.40 -12.80 3.98
C PRO A 146 8.40 -13.49 3.04
N SER A 147 9.60 -13.81 3.52
CA SER A 147 10.58 -14.59 2.76
C SER A 147 10.11 -16.03 2.50
N THR A 148 8.93 -16.25 1.92
CA THR A 148 8.47 -17.55 1.45
C THR A 148 8.85 -17.69 0.00
N SER A 149 10.02 -18.28 -0.20
CA SER A 149 10.36 -19.08 -1.36
C SER A 149 9.15 -19.93 -1.77
N HIS A 150 8.54 -19.59 -2.90
CA HIS A 150 7.67 -20.54 -3.59
C HIS A 150 8.56 -21.66 -4.16
N HIS A 151 8.48 -22.82 -3.50
CA HIS A 151 8.66 -24.12 -4.13
C HIS A 151 7.27 -24.74 -4.32
#